data_AF-A0AA43UEX6-F1
#
_entry.id   AF-A0AA43UEX6-F1
#
_cell.length_a   1.000
_cell.length_b   1.000
_cell.length_c   1.000
_cell.angle_alpha   90.00
_cell.angle_beta   90.00
_cell.angle_gamma   90.00
#
_symmetry.space_group_name_H-M   'P 1'
#
loop_
_entity.id
_entity.type
_entity.pdbx_description
1 polymer ?
#
loop_
_entity_poly.entity_id
_entity_poly.type
_entity_poly.pdbx_seq_one_letter_code
_entity_poly.pdbx_strand_id
1 'polypeptide(L)'
;VLVSGIILKKFKGLSGRPAPFVMELPPYHIPSWINVLKGTLDRGFAFVKKAGTLILLASILIWFLASYNGAFQYVGDNGTTGSMLESFGRATCIIFQPLGWGDNWQFTVGSITGLMAKENLVSTLATLFSVDDEGEAIYTVLAAITTPAAGLSFLMFNMLCAPCFAAIGAMHRELGTWKATGAAVLYQCVFAYAVASIIYVVASLIYGETAVVSGWIIAILSIVAIVALIVRKEPYTKEETA
;
A
#
# COMPACT_ATOMS: atom_id res chain seq x y z
N VAL A 1 1.41 10.58 7.91
CA VAL A 1 0.06 10.91 8.45
C VAL A 1 -0.16 12.42 8.58
N LEU A 2 0.66 13.16 9.37
CA LEU A 2 0.48 14.61 9.56
C LEU A 2 0.45 15.42 8.26
N VAL A 3 1.44 15.21 7.38
CA VAL A 3 1.51 15.89 6.07
C VAL A 3 0.28 15.59 5.21
N SER A 4 -0.16 14.33 5.18
CA SER A 4 -1.37 13.94 4.46
C SER A 4 -2.62 14.59 5.04
N GLY A 5 -2.74 14.67 6.37
CA GLY A 5 -3.84 15.38 7.04
C GLY A 5 -3.89 16.87 6.68
N ILE A 6 -2.73 17.55 6.64
CA ILE A 6 -2.62 18.96 6.23
C ILE A 6 -3.05 19.15 4.76
N ILE A 7 -2.67 18.22 3.88
CA ILE A 7 -3.06 18.24 2.47
C ILE A 7 -4.57 18.03 2.32
N LEU A 8 -5.13 17.03 3.00
CA LEU A 8 -6.55 16.69 2.92
C LEU A 8 -7.46 17.78 3.48
N LYS A 9 -7.04 18.49 4.55
CA LYS A 9 -7.78 19.65 5.11
C LYS A 9 -8.02 20.76 4.08
N LYS A 10 -7.16 20.88 3.06
CA LYS A 10 -7.27 21.93 2.04
C LYS A 10 -8.26 21.59 0.92
N PHE A 11 -8.78 20.36 0.85
CA PHE A 11 -9.81 19.98 -0.11
C PHE A 11 -11.21 20.26 0.45
N LYS A 12 -11.97 21.13 -0.26
CA LYS A 12 -13.32 21.59 0.13
C LYS A 12 -14.32 20.48 0.47
N GLY A 13 -14.18 19.29 -0.10
CA GLY A 13 -15.09 18.16 0.15
C GLY A 13 -14.86 17.39 1.45
N LEU A 14 -13.74 17.62 2.14
CA LEU A 14 -13.33 16.89 3.35
C LEU A 14 -13.19 17.79 4.60
N SER A 15 -13.23 19.11 4.40
CA SER A 15 -13.24 20.11 5.47
C SER A 15 -14.65 20.28 6.03
N GLY A 16 -14.99 19.54 7.08
CA GLY A 16 -16.19 19.80 7.88
C GLY A 16 -16.03 21.09 8.69
N ARG A 17 -17.14 21.81 8.92
CA ARG A 17 -17.15 22.94 9.87
C ARG A 17 -16.71 22.42 11.24
N PRO A 18 -15.82 23.13 11.97
CA PRO A 18 -15.47 22.73 13.33
C PRO A 18 -16.75 22.66 14.16
N ALA A 19 -17.15 21.45 14.54
CA ALA A 19 -18.31 21.25 15.38
C ALA A 19 -18.01 21.87 16.74
N PRO A 20 -18.87 22.76 17.28
CA PRO A 20 -18.73 23.24 18.64
C PRO A 20 -18.95 22.05 19.57
N PHE A 21 -17.84 21.49 20.07
CA PHE A 21 -17.89 20.41 21.04
C PHE A 21 -18.22 21.02 22.41
N VAL A 22 -19.52 21.14 22.70
CA VAL A 22 -19.97 21.15 24.09
C VAL A 22 -19.90 19.70 24.56
N MET A 23 -18.76 19.35 25.15
CA MET A 23 -18.52 18.01 25.68
C MET A 23 -19.11 17.94 27.08
N GLU A 24 -20.42 17.74 27.19
CA GLU A 24 -21.04 17.38 28.46
C GLU A 24 -20.64 15.94 28.75
N LEU A 25 -19.71 15.75 29.69
CA LEU A 25 -19.25 14.41 30.03
C LEU A 25 -20.37 13.72 30.81
N PRO A 26 -21.04 12.68 30.26
CA PRO A 26 -21.99 11.90 31.04
C PRO A 26 -21.27 11.20 32.19
N PRO A 27 -21.96 10.88 33.29
CA PRO A 27 -21.39 10.15 34.40
C PRO A 27 -20.80 8.80 33.92
N TYR A 28 -19.50 8.64 34.13
CA TYR A 28 -18.74 7.44 33.75
C TYR A 28 -19.16 6.26 34.62
N HIS A 29 -19.76 5.24 34.01
CA HIS A 29 -20.07 3.99 34.68
C HIS A 29 -18.93 3.00 34.44
N ILE A 30 -18.41 2.40 35.51
CA ILE A 30 -17.31 1.45 35.43
C ILE A 30 -17.81 0.21 34.67
N PRO A 31 -17.23 -0.12 33.50
CA PRO A 31 -17.72 -1.23 32.71
C PRO A 31 -17.36 -2.56 33.39
N SER A 32 -18.29 -3.52 33.34
CA SER A 32 -18.02 -4.89 33.78
C SER A 32 -16.97 -5.54 32.86
N TRP A 33 -15.82 -5.90 33.41
CA TRP A 33 -14.69 -6.49 32.68
C TRP A 33 -15.09 -7.72 31.84
N ILE A 34 -16.02 -8.54 32.34
CA ILE A 34 -16.49 -9.75 31.64
C ILE A 34 -17.31 -9.36 30.39
N ASN A 35 -18.14 -8.33 30.49
CA ASN A 35 -18.97 -7.87 29.37
C ASN A 35 -18.11 -7.19 28.30
N VAL A 36 -17.11 -6.42 28.70
CA VAL A 36 -16.13 -5.82 27.77
C VAL A 36 -15.35 -6.91 27.05
N LEU A 37 -14.86 -7.91 27.78
CA LEU A 37 -14.08 -9.00 27.17
C LEU A 37 -14.92 -9.84 26.21
N LYS A 38 -16.12 -10.26 26.62
CA LYS A 38 -17.04 -11.01 25.75
C LYS A 38 -17.46 -10.20 24.52
N GLY A 39 -17.83 -8.93 24.70
CA GLY A 39 -18.21 -8.06 23.59
C GLY A 39 -17.06 -7.80 22.62
N THR A 40 -15.83 -7.69 23.12
CA THR A 40 -14.63 -7.54 22.28
C THR A 40 -14.29 -8.84 21.55
N LEU A 41 -14.39 -9.99 22.22
CA LEU A 41 -14.17 -11.31 21.63
C LEU A 41 -15.20 -11.64 20.54
N ASP A 42 -16.49 -11.40 20.78
CA ASP A 42 -17.54 -11.66 19.78
C ASP A 42 -17.33 -10.80 18.52
N ARG A 43 -17.00 -9.52 18.70
CA ARG A 43 -16.65 -8.62 17.59
C ARG A 43 -15.36 -9.06 16.90
N GLY A 44 -14.37 -9.52 17.66
CA GLY A 44 -13.10 -10.06 17.15
C GLY A 44 -13.32 -11.30 16.28
N PHE A 45 -14.07 -12.29 16.76
CA PHE A 45 -14.41 -13.49 15.98
C PHE A 45 -15.27 -13.18 14.76
N ALA A 46 -16.19 -12.20 14.86
CA ALA A 46 -16.95 -11.74 13.71
C ALA A 46 -16.05 -11.08 12.64
N PHE A 47 -15.02 -10.36 13.05
CA PHE A 47 -14.00 -9.81 12.15
C PHE A 47 -13.18 -10.92 11.49
N VAL A 48 -12.66 -11.88 12.27
CA VAL A 48 -11.87 -13.01 11.76
C VAL A 48 -12.65 -13.82 10.72
N LYS A 49 -13.93 -14.14 10.98
CA LYS A 49 -14.77 -14.87 10.03
C LYS A 49 -14.94 -14.10 8.71
N LYS A 50 -15.16 -12.78 8.76
CA LYS A 50 -15.37 -11.96 7.56
C LYS A 50 -14.06 -11.72 6.79
N ALA A 51 -12.98 -11.37 7.48
CA ALA A 51 -11.68 -11.11 6.87
C ALA A 51 -11.05 -12.41 6.33
N GLY A 52 -11.16 -13.50 7.09
CA GLY A 52 -10.59 -14.80 6.74
C GLY A 52 -11.15 -15.38 5.44
N THR A 53 -12.47 -15.30 5.21
CA THR A 53 -13.07 -15.75 3.94
C THR A 53 -12.49 -14.99 2.75
N LEU A 54 -12.28 -13.69 2.87
CA LEU A 54 -11.75 -12.87 1.79
C LEU A 54 -10.25 -13.15 1.53
N ILE A 55 -9.45 -13.28 2.58
CA ILE A 55 -8.02 -13.63 2.47
C ILE A 55 -7.82 -15.01 1.86
N LEU A 56 -8.62 -16.01 2.27
CA LEU A 56 -8.54 -17.36 1.75
C LEU A 56 -8.88 -17.41 0.25
N LEU A 57 -9.95 -16.72 -0.16
CA LEU A 57 -10.31 -16.61 -1.58
C LEU A 57 -9.20 -15.93 -2.39
N ALA A 58 -8.62 -14.85 -1.87
CA ALA A 58 -7.51 -14.16 -2.51
C ALA A 58 -6.26 -15.07 -2.63
N SER A 59 -5.92 -15.83 -1.59
CA SER A 59 -4.75 -16.72 -1.58
C SER A 59 -4.88 -17.86 -2.58
N ILE A 60 -6.06 -18.48 -2.68
CA ILE A 60 -6.36 -19.50 -3.69
C ILE A 60 -6.24 -18.93 -5.10
N LEU A 61 -6.75 -17.72 -5.32
CA LEU A 61 -6.68 -17.04 -6.61
C LEU A 61 -5.24 -16.73 -7.00
N ILE A 62 -4.41 -16.19 -6.10
CA ILE A 62 -2.99 -15.90 -6.37
C ILE A 62 -2.25 -17.20 -6.68
N TRP A 63 -2.45 -18.24 -5.88
CA TRP A 63 -1.83 -19.54 -6.08
C TRP A 63 -2.19 -20.12 -7.46
N PHE A 64 -3.45 -20.01 -7.87
CA PHE A 64 -3.89 -20.41 -9.20
C PHE A 64 -3.21 -19.58 -10.30
N LEU A 65 -3.18 -18.25 -10.18
CA LEU A 65 -2.51 -17.38 -11.16
C LEU A 65 -0.99 -17.63 -11.25
N ALA A 66 -0.36 -18.02 -10.13
CA ALA A 66 1.06 -18.37 -10.07
C ALA A 66 1.36 -19.75 -10.66
N SER A 67 0.44 -20.70 -10.54
CA SER A 67 0.65 -22.12 -10.92
C SER A 67 0.25 -22.45 -12.35
N TYR A 68 -0.60 -21.64 -12.99
CA TYR A 68 -1.11 -21.92 -14.35
C TYR A 68 -0.64 -20.87 -15.36
N ASN A 69 -0.40 -21.31 -16.61
CA ASN A 69 -0.16 -20.43 -17.74
C ASN A 69 -1.49 -20.03 -18.44
N GLY A 70 -1.43 -19.08 -19.38
CA GLY A 70 -2.61 -18.62 -20.13
C GLY A 70 -3.30 -19.69 -21.01
N ALA A 71 -2.67 -20.87 -21.17
CA ALA A 71 -3.21 -22.05 -21.85
C ALA A 71 -3.69 -23.13 -20.86
N PHE A 72 -3.83 -22.80 -19.57
CA PHE A 72 -4.23 -23.71 -18.48
C PHE A 72 -3.33 -24.93 -18.28
N GLN A 73 -2.06 -24.84 -18.69
CA GLN A 73 -1.07 -25.85 -18.35
C GLN A 73 -0.44 -25.51 -17.00
N TYR A 74 -0.23 -26.55 -16.18
CA TYR A 74 0.45 -26.41 -14.90
C TYR A 74 1.93 -26.09 -15.14
N VAL A 75 2.37 -24.95 -14.63
CA VAL A 75 3.76 -24.51 -14.66
C VAL A 75 4.46 -25.20 -13.48
N GLY A 76 4.95 -26.42 -13.72
CA GLY A 76 5.72 -27.20 -12.76
C GLY A 76 7.23 -26.95 -12.85
N ASP A 77 7.91 -27.08 -11.70
CA ASP A 77 9.37 -27.16 -11.38
C ASP A 77 10.36 -26.15 -11.99
N ASN A 78 9.99 -25.38 -13.01
CA ASN A 78 10.85 -24.35 -13.62
C ASN A 78 10.64 -22.94 -13.02
N GLY A 79 10.12 -22.90 -11.80
CA GLY A 79 9.74 -21.67 -11.10
C GLY A 79 8.47 -21.00 -11.66
N THR A 80 8.16 -19.82 -11.16
CA THR A 80 6.96 -19.04 -11.54
C THR A 80 7.07 -18.32 -12.90
N THR A 81 8.11 -18.63 -13.68
CA THR A 81 8.41 -18.04 -14.99
C THR A 81 7.54 -18.70 -16.07
N GLY A 82 6.70 -17.92 -16.75
CA GLY A 82 5.69 -18.34 -17.73
C GLY A 82 4.26 -18.38 -17.18
N SER A 83 4.07 -18.05 -15.90
CA SER A 83 2.76 -18.00 -15.24
C SER A 83 1.90 -16.84 -15.76
N MET A 84 0.58 -16.97 -15.62
CA MET A 84 -0.35 -15.85 -15.86
C MET A 84 0.01 -14.65 -14.97
N LEU A 85 0.52 -14.92 -13.77
CA LEU A 85 0.98 -13.91 -12.83
C LEU A 85 2.19 -13.13 -13.34
N GLU A 86 3.17 -13.77 -14.00
CA GLU A 86 4.27 -13.05 -14.66
C GLU A 86 3.75 -12.15 -15.78
N SER A 87 2.85 -12.65 -16.62
CA SER A 87 2.28 -11.86 -17.73
C SER A 87 1.59 -10.59 -17.22
N PHE A 88 0.84 -10.72 -16.12
CA PHE A 88 0.22 -9.59 -15.43
C PHE A 88 1.24 -8.67 -14.75
N GLY A 89 2.27 -9.24 -14.13
CA GLY A 89 3.37 -8.52 -13.49
C GLY A 89 4.16 -7.67 -14.48
N ARG A 90 4.51 -8.22 -15.65
CA ARG A 90 5.20 -7.49 -16.71
C ARG A 90 4.34 -6.40 -17.34
N ALA A 91 3.03 -6.61 -17.46
CA ALA A 91 2.13 -5.57 -17.94
C ALA A 91 2.06 -4.36 -16.97
N THR A 92 2.14 -4.63 -15.66
CA THR A 92 2.04 -3.60 -14.61
C THR A 92 3.39 -2.97 -14.23
N CYS A 93 4.51 -3.56 -14.67
CA CYS A 93 5.85 -3.12 -14.26
C CYS A 93 6.23 -1.72 -14.79
N ILE A 94 5.63 -1.29 -15.91
CA ILE A 94 5.83 0.05 -16.50
C ILE A 94 5.55 1.16 -15.48
N ILE A 95 4.56 0.96 -14.59
CA ILE A 95 4.21 1.94 -13.55
C ILE A 95 5.35 2.06 -12.52
N PHE A 96 6.07 0.98 -12.25
CA PHE A 96 7.11 0.90 -11.23
C PHE A 96 8.53 1.09 -11.76
N GLN A 97 8.73 1.15 -13.08
CA GLN A 97 10.03 1.49 -13.68
C GLN A 97 10.67 2.75 -13.10
N PRO A 98 9.94 3.86 -12.87
CA PRO A 98 10.54 5.08 -12.29
C PRO A 98 11.01 4.94 -10.84
N LEU A 99 10.62 3.87 -10.14
CA LEU A 99 11.04 3.61 -8.75
C LEU A 99 12.29 2.73 -8.67
N GLY A 100 12.83 2.26 -9.80
CA GLY A 100 14.08 1.50 -9.89
C GLY A 100 13.94 -0.02 -9.76
N TRP A 101 12.72 -0.55 -9.62
CA TRP A 101 12.46 -2.00 -9.50
C TRP A 101 11.42 -2.53 -10.49
N GLY A 102 11.06 -1.74 -11.51
CA GLY A 102 10.12 -2.14 -12.56
C GLY A 102 10.68 -3.11 -13.61
N ASP A 103 11.97 -3.40 -13.60
CA ASP A 103 12.57 -4.37 -14.55
C ASP A 103 12.31 -5.83 -14.13
N ASN A 104 12.10 -6.03 -12.82
CA ASN A 104 11.82 -7.31 -12.21
C ASN A 104 10.32 -7.40 -11.90
N TRP A 105 9.62 -8.30 -12.60
CA TRP A 105 8.19 -8.48 -12.43
C TRP A 105 7.83 -9.00 -11.02
N GLN A 106 8.75 -9.71 -10.37
CA GLN A 106 8.58 -10.26 -9.02
C GLN A 106 8.34 -9.17 -7.98
N PHE A 107 9.01 -8.02 -8.07
CA PHE A 107 8.76 -6.89 -7.16
C PHE A 107 7.42 -6.20 -7.44
N THR A 108 7.00 -6.16 -8.70
CA THR A 108 5.69 -5.63 -9.10
C THR A 108 4.56 -6.49 -8.56
N VAL A 109 4.62 -7.80 -8.80
CA VAL A 109 3.66 -8.76 -8.26
C VAL A 109 3.74 -8.81 -6.74
N GLY A 110 4.93 -8.79 -6.17
CA GLY A 110 5.16 -8.75 -4.72
C GLY A 110 4.52 -7.52 -4.07
N SER A 111 4.55 -6.36 -4.73
CA SER A 111 3.85 -5.16 -4.23
C SER A 111 2.33 -5.28 -4.29
N ILE A 112 1.80 -5.95 -5.33
CA ILE A 112 0.36 -6.19 -5.46
C ILE A 112 -0.12 -7.23 -4.45
N THR A 113 0.64 -8.29 -4.22
CA THR A 113 0.37 -9.30 -3.19
C THR A 113 0.56 -8.73 -1.78
N GLY A 114 1.54 -7.84 -1.61
CA GLY A 114 1.78 -7.07 -0.39
C GLY A 114 0.57 -6.24 0.03
N LEU A 115 -0.21 -5.72 -0.92
CA LEU A 115 -1.48 -5.04 -0.62
C LEU A 115 -2.52 -5.97 0.00
N MET A 116 -2.43 -7.29 -0.19
CA MET A 116 -3.34 -8.26 0.41
C MET A 116 -2.89 -8.68 1.81
N ALA A 117 -1.60 -8.98 1.98
CA ALA A 117 -0.99 -9.44 3.22
C ALA A 117 0.45 -8.89 3.37
N LYS A 118 0.60 -7.74 4.05
CA LYS A 118 1.90 -7.06 4.21
C LYS A 118 2.87 -7.87 5.05
N GLU A 119 2.38 -8.65 6.01
CA GLU A 119 3.18 -9.51 6.87
C GLU A 119 3.83 -10.70 6.15
N ASN A 120 3.28 -11.15 5.02
CA ASN A 120 3.78 -12.31 4.28
C ASN A 120 4.60 -11.93 3.04
N LEU A 121 4.88 -10.65 2.83
CA LEU A 121 5.54 -10.18 1.62
C LEU A 121 6.90 -10.85 1.39
N VAL A 122 7.69 -11.06 2.45
CA VAL A 122 9.01 -11.71 2.36
C VAL A 122 8.88 -13.17 1.89
N SER A 123 7.96 -13.94 2.47
CA SER A 123 7.68 -15.32 2.05
C SER A 123 7.18 -15.38 0.60
N THR A 124 6.34 -14.43 0.19
CA THR A 124 5.88 -14.38 -1.21
C THR A 124 7.02 -14.08 -2.18
N LEU A 125 7.97 -13.21 -1.82
CA LEU A 125 9.17 -12.99 -2.64
C LEU A 125 10.06 -14.24 -2.67
N ALA A 126 10.22 -14.97 -1.56
CA ALA A 126 10.96 -16.24 -1.53
C ALA A 126 10.38 -17.25 -2.53
N THR A 127 9.05 -17.41 -2.53
CA THR A 127 8.35 -18.27 -3.48
C THR A 127 8.54 -17.82 -4.93
N LEU A 128 8.46 -16.50 -5.21
CA LEU A 128 8.60 -15.94 -6.56
C LEU A 128 10.03 -16.03 -7.11
N PHE A 129 11.04 -15.99 -6.24
CA PHE A 129 12.43 -16.20 -6.61
C PHE A 129 12.85 -17.68 -6.58
N SER A 130 11.92 -18.59 -6.24
CA SER A 130 12.19 -20.03 -6.11
C SER A 130 13.38 -20.32 -5.19
N VAL A 131 13.47 -19.56 -4.10
CA VAL A 131 14.48 -19.73 -3.05
C VAL A 131 13.83 -20.51 -1.91
N ASP A 132 14.48 -21.58 -1.46
CA ASP A 132 14.01 -22.35 -0.31
C ASP A 132 13.90 -21.45 0.93
N ASP A 133 12.91 -21.73 1.79
CA ASP A 133 12.39 -20.91 2.90
C ASP A 133 13.40 -20.62 4.05
N GLU A 134 14.69 -20.80 3.82
CA GLU A 134 15.76 -20.36 4.73
C GLU A 134 16.11 -18.91 4.43
N GLY A 135 15.57 -18.01 5.26
CA GLY A 135 15.62 -16.55 5.09
C GLY A 135 17.00 -15.93 4.84
N GLU A 136 18.12 -16.64 5.02
CA GLU A 136 19.44 -16.14 4.62
C GLU A 136 19.64 -16.12 3.10
N ALA A 137 19.06 -17.08 2.37
CA ALA A 137 19.25 -17.20 0.93
C ALA A 137 18.53 -16.09 0.16
N ILE A 138 17.37 -15.60 0.64
CA ILE A 138 16.65 -14.51 -0.03
C ILE A 138 17.43 -13.19 0.03
N TYR A 139 18.14 -12.90 1.13
CA TYR A 139 18.86 -11.63 1.26
C TYR A 139 20.00 -11.52 0.26
N THR A 140 20.70 -12.63 -0.02
CA THR A 140 21.79 -12.64 -1.00
C THR A 140 21.28 -12.47 -2.43
N VAL A 141 20.17 -13.14 -2.77
CA VAL A 141 19.50 -12.98 -4.06
C VAL A 141 18.99 -11.54 -4.22
N LEU A 142 18.35 -10.97 -3.20
CA LEU A 142 17.84 -9.60 -3.24
C LEU A 142 18.94 -8.57 -3.41
N ALA A 143 20.07 -8.74 -2.71
CA ALA A 143 21.24 -7.88 -2.82
C ALA A 143 21.91 -7.97 -4.20
N ALA A 144 21.80 -9.12 -4.88
CA ALA A 144 22.35 -9.30 -6.23
C ALA A 144 21.47 -8.68 -7.32
N ILE A 145 20.15 -8.71 -7.16
CA ILE A 145 19.19 -8.27 -8.20
C ILE A 145 18.65 -6.85 -7.99
N THR A 146 18.88 -6.25 -6.82
CA THR A 146 18.29 -4.96 -6.43
C THR A 146 19.35 -4.03 -5.90
N THR A 147 19.33 -2.78 -6.36
CA THR A 147 20.18 -1.76 -5.77
C THR A 147 19.61 -1.29 -4.43
N PRO A 148 20.45 -0.90 -3.44
CA PRO A 148 19.99 -0.34 -2.18
C PRO A 148 18.93 0.77 -2.35
N ALA A 149 19.08 1.65 -3.34
CA ALA A 149 18.11 2.71 -3.61
C ALA A 149 16.74 2.17 -4.05
N ALA A 150 16.72 1.17 -4.94
CA ALA A 150 15.49 0.51 -5.39
C ALA A 150 14.82 -0.31 -4.27
N GLY A 151 15.61 -0.97 -3.41
CA GLY A 151 15.09 -1.70 -2.25
C GLY A 151 14.42 -0.79 -1.23
N LEU A 152 15.01 0.37 -0.95
CA LEU A 152 14.43 1.38 -0.05
C LEU A 152 13.12 1.95 -0.60
N SER A 153 13.06 2.23 -1.92
CA SER A 153 11.84 2.73 -2.54
C SER A 153 10.71 1.69 -2.52
N PHE A 154 11.04 0.41 -2.76
CA PHE A 154 10.10 -0.72 -2.68
C PHE A 154 9.52 -0.89 -1.27
N LEU A 155 10.37 -0.85 -0.23
CA LEU A 155 9.94 -0.93 1.16
C LEU A 155 9.02 0.23 1.54
N MET A 156 9.39 1.44 1.15
CA MET A 156 8.61 2.64 1.46
C MET A 156 7.26 2.66 0.75
N PHE A 157 7.21 2.22 -0.50
CA PHE A 157 5.96 2.04 -1.21
C PHE A 157 5.06 1.04 -0.48
N ASN A 158 5.57 -0.14 -0.12
CA ASN A 158 4.78 -1.19 0.52
C ASN A 158 4.32 -0.84 1.95
N MET A 159 5.10 -0.08 2.72
CA MET A 159 4.66 0.41 4.03
C MET A 159 3.52 1.42 3.91
N LEU A 160 3.60 2.34 2.94
CA LEU A 160 2.71 3.50 2.85
C LEU A 160 1.49 3.28 1.94
N CYS A 161 1.55 2.33 1.01
CA CYS A 161 0.46 1.99 0.10
C CYS A 161 -0.80 1.52 0.84
N ALA A 162 -1.89 1.37 0.10
CA ALA A 162 -3.20 1.05 0.64
C ALA A 162 -3.17 -0.11 1.66
N PRO A 163 -4.06 -0.06 2.67
CA PRO A 163 -4.10 -1.10 3.69
C PRO A 163 -4.68 -2.39 3.10
N CYS A 164 -4.61 -3.49 3.87
CA CYS A 164 -5.14 -4.77 3.41
C CYS A 164 -6.65 -4.70 3.12
N PHE A 165 -7.16 -5.64 2.32
CA PHE A 165 -8.57 -5.64 1.90
C PHE A 165 -9.56 -5.61 3.07
N ALA A 166 -9.20 -6.18 4.23
CA ALA A 166 -10.03 -6.10 5.43
C ALA A 166 -10.22 -4.65 5.90
N ALA A 167 -9.15 -3.85 5.88
CA ALA A 167 -9.21 -2.43 6.23
C ALA A 167 -9.92 -1.60 5.16
N ILE A 168 -9.74 -1.92 3.87
CA ILE A 168 -10.51 -1.28 2.78
C ILE A 168 -12.00 -1.57 2.93
N GLY A 169 -12.37 -2.81 3.30
CA GLY A 169 -13.76 -3.18 3.57
C GLY A 169 -14.37 -2.44 4.77
N ALA A 170 -13.59 -2.21 5.83
CA ALA A 170 -14.01 -1.36 6.94
C ALA A 170 -14.17 0.11 6.50
N MET A 171 -13.19 0.65 5.78
CA MET A 171 -13.22 2.01 5.23
C MET A 171 -14.44 2.24 4.34
N HIS A 172 -14.83 1.24 3.55
CA HIS A 172 -16.03 1.31 2.73
C HIS A 172 -17.31 1.46 3.55
N ARG A 173 -17.41 0.76 4.68
CA ARG A 173 -18.57 0.86 5.58
C ARG A 173 -18.68 2.23 6.24
N GLU A 174 -17.56 2.92 6.44
CA GLU A 174 -17.52 4.28 7.02
C GLU A 174 -17.80 5.36 5.98
N LEU A 175 -17.23 5.25 4.77
CA LEU A 175 -17.42 6.23 3.68
C LEU A 175 -18.75 6.07 2.93
N GLY A 176 -19.42 4.92 3.08
CA GLY A 176 -20.73 4.61 2.50
C GLY A 176 -20.78 4.44 0.98
N THR A 177 -19.78 4.92 0.23
CA THR A 177 -19.76 4.86 -1.25
C THR A 177 -18.45 4.28 -1.80
N TRP A 178 -18.56 3.44 -2.84
CA TRP A 178 -17.40 2.80 -3.48
C TRP A 178 -16.51 3.81 -4.21
N LYS A 179 -17.09 4.91 -4.71
CA LYS A 179 -16.36 6.03 -5.31
C LYS A 179 -15.45 6.73 -4.29
N ALA A 180 -15.95 7.02 -3.09
CA ALA A 180 -15.15 7.64 -2.04
C ALA A 180 -14.06 6.70 -1.50
N THR A 181 -14.39 5.41 -1.35
CA THR A 181 -13.42 4.38 -0.93
C THR A 181 -12.29 4.25 -1.95
N GLY A 182 -12.63 4.14 -3.23
CA GLY A 182 -11.65 4.08 -4.32
C GLY A 182 -10.80 5.35 -4.41
N ALA A 183 -11.39 6.54 -4.22
CA ALA A 183 -10.65 7.80 -4.18
C ALA A 183 -9.66 7.86 -3.00
N ALA A 184 -10.04 7.38 -1.82
CA ALA A 184 -9.16 7.32 -0.65
C ALA A 184 -7.99 6.35 -0.86
N VAL A 185 -8.27 5.14 -1.37
CA VAL A 185 -7.25 4.14 -1.73
C VAL A 185 -6.29 4.68 -2.78
N LEU A 186 -6.82 5.28 -3.85
CA LEU A 186 -6.02 5.86 -4.92
C LEU A 186 -5.14 7.00 -4.40
N TYR A 187 -5.69 7.90 -3.58
CA TYR A 187 -4.92 8.97 -2.95
C TYR A 187 -3.76 8.42 -2.13
N GLN A 188 -3.99 7.37 -1.33
CA GLN A 188 -2.94 6.76 -0.53
C GLN A 188 -1.86 6.08 -1.40
N CYS A 189 -2.25 5.38 -2.47
CA CYS A 189 -1.30 4.79 -3.41
C CYS A 189 -0.47 5.84 -4.16
N VAL A 190 -1.08 6.95 -4.61
CA VAL A 190 -0.36 8.05 -5.27
C VAL A 190 0.57 8.75 -4.30
N PHE A 191 0.14 8.97 -3.05
CA PHE A 191 0.99 9.54 -2.02
C PHE A 191 2.17 8.62 -1.67
N ALA A 192 1.94 7.31 -1.56
CA ALA A 192 3.00 6.32 -1.37
C ALA A 192 3.99 6.32 -2.53
N TYR A 193 3.50 6.38 -3.77
CA TYR A 193 4.32 6.44 -4.97
C TYR A 193 5.18 7.71 -5.02
N ALA A 194 4.60 8.87 -4.69
CA ALA A 194 5.32 10.14 -4.59
C ALA A 194 6.46 10.06 -3.57
N VAL A 195 6.20 9.57 -2.36
CA VAL A 195 7.21 9.42 -1.32
C VAL A 195 8.29 8.42 -1.73
N ALA A 196 7.91 7.27 -2.31
CA ALA A 196 8.86 6.25 -2.78
C ALA A 196 9.77 6.79 -3.90
N SER A 197 9.25 7.58 -4.83
CA SER A 197 10.06 8.20 -5.91
C SER A 197 11.08 9.20 -5.38
N ILE A 198 10.71 9.99 -4.36
CA ILE A 198 11.63 10.94 -3.69
C ILE A 198 12.75 10.16 -3.00
N ILE A 199 12.41 9.09 -2.29
CA ILE A 199 13.39 8.26 -1.58
C ILE A 199 14.31 7.55 -2.57
N TYR A 200 13.81 7.06 -3.70
CA TYR A 200 14.64 6.44 -4.73
C TYR A 200 15.73 7.41 -5.24
N VAL A 201 15.35 8.64 -5.59
CA VAL A 201 16.30 9.65 -6.09
C VAL A 201 17.29 10.08 -5.01
N VAL A 202 16.82 10.34 -3.79
CA VAL A 202 17.69 10.73 -2.66
C VAL A 202 18.66 9.60 -2.30
N ALA A 203 18.19 8.35 -2.23
CA ALA A 203 19.04 7.20 -1.96
C ALA A 203 20.06 6.99 -3.09
N SER A 204 19.65 7.10 -4.36
CA SER A 204 20.56 6.98 -5.49
C SER A 204 21.68 8.03 -5.44
N LEU A 205 21.36 9.27 -5.05
CA LEU A 205 22.36 10.32 -4.82
C LEU A 205 23.33 9.99 -3.69
N ILE A 206 22.85 9.41 -2.59
CA ILE A 206 23.68 9.07 -1.43
C ILE A 206 24.63 7.90 -1.74
N TYR A 207 24.12 6.87 -2.43
CA TYR A 207 24.90 5.67 -2.77
C TYR A 207 25.74 5.84 -4.05
N GLY A 208 25.63 6.97 -4.75
CA GLY A 208 26.36 7.24 -5.99
C GLY A 208 25.84 6.44 -7.20
N GLU A 209 24.60 5.98 -7.14
CA GLU A 209 23.94 5.23 -8.21
C GLU A 209 23.27 6.18 -9.21
N THR A 210 23.28 5.83 -10.49
CA THR A 210 22.55 6.60 -11.51
C THR A 210 21.07 6.25 -11.46
N ALA A 211 20.27 7.10 -10.82
CA ALA A 211 18.81 7.00 -10.90
C ALA A 211 18.31 7.14 -12.34
N VAL A 212 17.30 6.35 -12.70
CA VAL A 212 16.62 6.45 -13.99
C VAL A 212 16.06 7.86 -14.23
N VAL A 213 16.16 8.37 -15.46
CA VAL A 213 15.72 9.73 -15.82
C VAL A 213 14.24 9.96 -15.50
N SER A 214 13.40 8.94 -15.71
CA SER A 214 11.97 8.99 -15.36
C SER A 214 11.73 9.14 -13.85
N GLY A 215 12.60 8.55 -13.02
CA GLY A 215 12.56 8.67 -11.57
C GLY A 215 12.82 10.10 -11.09
N TRP A 216 13.78 10.79 -11.71
CA TRP A 216 14.05 12.21 -11.46
C TRP A 216 12.86 13.11 -11.78
N ILE A 217 12.26 12.92 -12.96
CA ILE A 217 11.10 13.71 -13.40
C ILE A 217 9.94 13.55 -12.42
N ILE A 218 9.61 12.32 -12.05
CA ILE A 218 8.51 12.01 -11.14
C ILE A 218 8.80 12.51 -9.72
N ALA A 219 10.04 12.38 -9.23
CA ALA A 219 10.41 12.89 -7.91
C ALA A 219 10.27 14.42 -7.85
N ILE A 220 10.77 15.14 -8.86
CA ILE A 220 10.66 16.60 -8.93
C ILE A 220 9.18 17.02 -9.02
N LEU A 221 8.40 16.39 -9.89
CA LEU A 221 6.95 16.66 -9.99
C LEU A 221 6.23 16.38 -8.67
N SER A 222 6.60 15.30 -7.98
CA SER A 222 6.02 14.92 -6.68
C SER A 222 6.35 15.95 -5.61
N ILE A 223 7.59 16.44 -5.55
CA ILE A 223 8.01 17.50 -4.62
C ILE A 223 7.22 18.78 -4.90
N VAL A 224 7.17 19.22 -6.17
CA VAL A 224 6.42 20.41 -6.57
C VAL A 224 4.94 20.27 -6.22
N ALA A 225 4.33 19.12 -6.49
CA ALA A 225 2.93 18.85 -6.19
C ALA A 225 2.67 18.89 -4.67
N ILE A 226 3.51 18.23 -3.86
CA ILE A 226 3.37 18.22 -2.40
C ILE A 226 3.51 19.64 -1.83
N VAL A 227 4.53 20.39 -2.27
CA VAL A 227 4.75 21.77 -1.81
C VAL A 227 3.58 22.68 -2.23
N ALA A 228 3.13 22.59 -3.49
CA ALA A 228 2.00 23.36 -3.98
C ALA A 228 0.70 23.05 -3.21
N LEU A 229 0.47 21.78 -2.88
CA LEU A 229 -0.67 21.36 -2.07
C LEU A 229 -0.56 21.85 -0.62
N ILE A 230 0.63 21.89 -0.03
CA ILE A 230 0.85 22.44 1.33
C ILE A 230 0.66 23.97 1.35
N VAL A 231 1.12 24.68 0.32
CA VAL A 231 1.05 26.15 0.25
C VAL A 231 -0.34 26.65 -0.18
N ARG A 232 -1.17 25.80 -0.80
CA ARG A 232 -2.54 26.16 -1.20
C ARG A 232 -3.34 26.73 -0.02
N LYS A 233 -3.94 27.91 -0.21
CA LYS A 233 -4.76 28.58 0.83
C LYS A 233 -5.91 27.70 1.29
N GLU A 234 -6.18 27.73 2.59
CA GLU A 234 -7.32 27.03 3.17
C GLU A 234 -8.63 27.66 2.67
N PRO A 235 -9.59 26.86 2.16
CA PRO A 235 -10.82 27.40 1.58
C PRO A 235 -11.72 28.12 2.60
N TYR A 236 -11.57 27.86 3.90
CA TYR A 236 -12.42 28.41 4.96
C TYR A 236 -11.98 29.75 5.53
N THR A 237 -10.79 30.25 5.19
CA THR A 237 -10.30 31.54 5.70
C THR A 237 -11.07 32.77 5.19
N LYS A 238 -12.12 32.59 4.36
CA LYS A 238 -12.87 33.70 3.74
C LYS A 238 -14.30 33.90 4.28
N GLU A 239 -14.81 33.02 5.14
CA GLU A 239 -16.17 33.17 5.70
C GLU A 239 -16.20 33.78 7.11
N GLU A 240 -15.05 34.06 7.72
CA GLU A 240 -14.97 34.61 9.10
C GLU A 240 -14.73 36.14 9.14
N THR A 241 -14.81 36.82 7.99
CA THR A 241 -14.65 38.29 7.87
C THR A 241 -15.77 38.96 7.05
N ALA A 242 -17.00 38.45 7.11
CA ALA A 242 -18.18 39.14 6.58
C ALA A 242 -19.33 39.10 7.58
#